data_AF-A0A7C6WV05-F1
#
_entry.id   AF-A0A7C6WV05-F1
#
_cell.length_a   1.000
_cell.length_b   1.000
_cell.length_c   1.000
_cell.angle_alpha   90.00
_cell.angle_beta   90.00
_cell.angle_gamma   90.00
#
_symmetry.space_group_name_H-M   'P 1'
#
loop_
_entity.id
_entity.type
_entity.pdbx_description
1 polymer ?
#
loop_
_entity_poly.entity_id
_entity_poly.type
_entity_poly.pdbx_seq_one_letter_code
_entity_poly.pdbx_strand_id
1 'polypeptide(L)'
;MHLIPFTVEIPDDKVDKNLKYKLKRELTGILNWAVEGVIKWQREGLEMPKAVMDAVKEYKSEMDVISAFLEDCTIQGPGETKASELYKAYADWAEENGEYKMSNTMFGKEVAIRYERVKRRDGWFYQGIRLNNDSKPYQINWNN
;
A
#
# COMPACT_ATOMS: atom_id res chain seq x y z
N MET A 1 12.88 6.24 -0.38
CA MET A 1 11.63 6.01 0.39
C MET A 1 12.01 5.28 1.67
N HIS A 2 11.60 5.78 2.84
CA HIS A 2 11.81 5.10 4.13
C HIS A 2 10.44 4.70 4.68
N LEU A 3 10.10 3.42 4.56
CA LEU A 3 8.86 2.87 5.11
C LEU A 3 9.09 2.54 6.58
N ILE A 4 8.42 3.27 7.48
CA ILE A 4 8.48 3.00 8.92
C ILE A 4 7.22 2.23 9.31
N PRO A 5 7.32 0.93 9.64
CA PRO A 5 6.16 0.12 9.96
C PRO A 5 5.63 0.46 11.37
N PHE A 6 4.38 0.87 11.47
CA PHE A 6 3.65 1.05 12.73
C PHE A 6 2.83 -0.21 13.02
N THR A 7 3.47 -1.25 13.53
CA THR A 7 2.84 -2.57 13.75
C THR A 7 2.23 -2.74 15.15
N VAL A 8 2.40 -1.75 16.02
CA VAL A 8 1.89 -1.80 17.39
C VAL A 8 0.50 -1.18 17.46
N GLU A 9 -0.49 -2.00 17.81
CA GLU A 9 -1.83 -1.56 18.16
C GLU A 9 -1.97 -1.50 19.68
N ILE A 10 -2.49 -0.40 20.20
CA ILE A 10 -2.72 -0.22 21.64
C ILE A 10 -4.17 -0.65 21.93
N PRO A 11 -4.39 -1.68 22.76
CA PRO A 11 -5.74 -2.10 23.15
C PRO A 11 -6.55 -0.96 23.78
N ASP A 12 -7.86 -0.93 23.55
CA ASP A 12 -8.77 0.14 24.00
C ASP A 12 -8.66 0.44 25.50
N ASP A 13 -8.46 -0.60 26.33
CA ASP A 13 -8.31 -0.50 27.79
C ASP A 13 -6.96 0.11 28.22
N LYS A 14 -5.96 0.13 27.33
CA LYS A 14 -4.62 0.69 27.55
C LYS A 14 -4.44 2.08 26.94
N VAL A 15 -5.45 2.62 26.26
CA VAL A 15 -5.38 3.95 25.64
C VAL A 15 -5.41 5.04 26.71
N ASP A 16 -4.29 5.73 26.89
CA ASP A 16 -4.20 6.90 27.76
C ASP A 16 -4.73 8.16 27.07
N LYS A 17 -6.00 8.52 27.35
CA LYS A 17 -6.65 9.73 26.81
C LYS A 17 -5.97 11.03 27.23
N ASN A 18 -5.14 11.02 28.27
CA ASN A 18 -4.43 12.19 28.79
C ASN A 18 -2.96 12.25 28.33
N LEU A 19 -2.50 11.33 27.49
CA LEU A 19 -1.10 11.22 27.05
C LEU A 19 -0.54 12.55 26.54
N LYS A 20 -1.34 13.31 25.77
CA LYS A 20 -0.96 14.64 25.25
C LYS A 20 -0.52 15.60 26.36
N TYR A 21 -1.22 15.62 27.50
CA TYR A 21 -0.89 16.51 28.61
C TYR A 21 0.34 16.02 29.38
N LYS A 22 0.51 14.71 29.51
CA LYS A 22 1.72 14.11 30.10
C LYS A 22 2.95 14.46 29.27
N LEU A 23 2.92 14.25 27.96
CA LEU A 23 4.01 14.60 27.05
C LEU A 23 4.34 16.10 27.09
N LYS A 24 3.32 16.97 27.20
CA LYS A 24 3.53 18.42 27.37
C LYS A 24 4.31 18.79 28.63
N ARG A 25 4.11 18.05 29.73
CA ARG A 25 4.86 18.29 30.98
C ARG A 25 6.32 17.83 30.87
N GLU A 26 6.60 16.85 30.01
CA GLU A 26 7.93 16.27 29.80
C GLU A 26 8.70 16.92 28.61
N LEU A 27 8.23 18.04 28.05
CA LEU A 27 8.80 18.64 26.83
C LEU A 27 10.31 18.87 26.92
N THR A 28 10.79 19.38 28.04
CA THR A 28 12.23 19.62 28.25
C THR A 28 13.02 18.31 28.21
N GLY A 29 12.49 17.24 28.82
CA GLY A 29 13.13 15.92 28.79
C GLY A 29 13.15 15.31 27.39
N ILE A 30 12.05 15.43 26.65
CA ILE A 30 11.96 14.97 25.24
C ILE A 30 12.95 15.74 24.36
N LEU A 31 13.08 17.06 24.55
CA LEU A 31 14.04 17.87 23.81
C LEU A 31 15.48 17.46 24.12
N ASN A 32 15.82 17.28 25.39
CA ASN A 32 17.15 16.81 25.78
C ASN A 32 17.47 15.45 25.14
N TRP A 33 16.53 14.51 25.17
CA TRP A 33 16.67 13.21 24.53
C TRP A 33 16.87 13.31 23.01
N ALA A 34 16.16 14.23 22.35
CA ALA A 34 16.35 14.49 20.92
C ALA A 34 17.73 15.08 20.61
N VAL A 35 18.24 16.00 21.45
CA VAL A 35 19.59 16.59 21.30
C VAL A 35 20.66 15.51 21.47
N GLU A 36 20.54 14.67 22.51
CA GLU A 36 21.41 13.51 22.70
C GLU A 36 21.39 12.58 21.49
N GLY A 37 20.20 12.32 20.93
CA GLY A 37 20.02 11.54 19.72
C GLY A 37 20.77 12.10 18.51
N VAL A 38 20.73 13.43 18.29
CA VAL A 38 21.46 14.09 17.20
C VAL A 38 22.97 13.98 17.40
N ILE A 39 23.47 14.18 18.62
CA ILE A 39 24.91 14.05 18.92
C ILE A 39 25.36 12.62 18.65
N LYS A 40 24.59 11.62 19.07
CA LYS A 40 24.87 10.21 18.80
C LYS A 40 24.90 9.92 17.30
N TRP A 41 23.89 10.40 16.56
CA TRP A 41 23.81 10.24 15.11
C TRP A 41 25.04 10.83 14.40
N GLN A 42 25.49 12.03 14.78
CA GLN A 42 26.68 12.63 14.17
C GLN A 42 27.96 11.83 14.38
N ARG A 43 28.06 11.08 15.49
CA ARG A 43 29.25 10.28 15.83
C ARG A 43 29.24 8.90 15.19
N GLU A 44 28.07 8.25 15.20
CA GLU A 44 27.94 6.83 14.85
C GLU A 44 27.29 6.61 13.48
N GLY A 45 26.66 7.63 12.90
CA GLY A 45 25.81 7.49 11.73
C GLY A 45 24.40 6.97 12.08
N LEU A 46 23.57 6.82 11.05
CA LEU A 46 22.22 6.25 11.17
C LEU A 46 22.14 5.03 10.26
N GLU A 47 22.28 3.84 10.85
CA GLU A 47 22.06 2.61 10.12
C GLU A 47 20.57 2.29 10.03
N MET A 48 20.14 1.73 8.90
CA MET A 48 18.75 1.35 8.71
C MET A 48 18.42 0.13 9.56
N PRO A 49 17.47 0.21 10.51
CA PRO A 49 17.10 -0.93 11.34
C PRO A 49 16.54 -2.06 10.49
N LYS A 50 16.77 -3.31 10.91
CA LYS A 50 16.28 -4.50 10.20
C LYS A 50 14.78 -4.45 9.87
N ALA A 51 13.94 -3.99 10.79
CA ALA A 51 12.51 -3.86 10.55
C ALA A 51 12.17 -2.89 9.40
N VAL A 52 12.94 -1.82 9.23
CA VAL A 52 12.79 -0.89 8.10
C VAL A 52 13.31 -1.53 6.81
N MET A 53 14.42 -2.26 6.86
CA MET A 53 14.93 -2.99 5.70
C MET A 53 13.93 -4.02 5.19
N ASP A 54 13.37 -4.81 6.11
CA ASP A 54 12.41 -5.87 5.83
C ASP A 54 11.12 -5.26 5.24
N ALA A 55 10.59 -4.19 5.84
CA ALA A 55 9.41 -3.49 5.32
C ALA A 55 9.66 -2.90 3.92
N VAL A 56 10.83 -2.32 3.66
CA VAL A 56 11.19 -1.81 2.33
C VAL A 56 11.32 -2.95 1.31
N LYS A 57 11.87 -4.10 1.71
CA LYS A 57 12.00 -5.28 0.84
C LYS A 57 10.64 -5.86 0.48
N GLU A 58 9.77 -6.04 1.47
CA GLU A 58 8.40 -6.52 1.29
C GLU A 58 7.61 -5.60 0.35
N TYR A 59 7.67 -4.30 0.60
CA TYR A 59 7.06 -3.30 -0.29
C TYR A 59 7.60 -3.35 -1.73
N LYS A 60 8.92 -3.53 -1.89
CA LYS A 60 9.52 -3.68 -3.23
C LYS A 60 9.00 -4.92 -3.95
N SER A 61 8.96 -6.08 -3.29
CA SER A 61 8.40 -7.30 -3.90
C SER A 61 6.93 -7.13 -4.27
N GLU A 62 6.12 -6.46 -3.43
CA GLU A 62 4.72 -6.16 -3.75
C GLU A 62 4.60 -5.23 -4.98
N MET A 63 5.43 -4.19 -5.06
CA MET A 63 5.46 -3.27 -6.19
C MET A 63 5.88 -3.95 -7.49
N ASP A 64 6.84 -4.88 -7.43
CA ASP A 64 7.34 -5.61 -8.58
C ASP A 64 6.22 -6.48 -9.17
N VAL A 65 5.48 -7.22 -8.32
CA VAL A 65 4.35 -8.07 -8.74
C VAL A 65 3.23 -7.25 -9.39
N ILE A 66 2.88 -6.09 -8.83
CA ILE A 66 1.86 -5.22 -9.44
C ILE A 66 2.34 -4.66 -10.77
N SER A 67 3.60 -4.26 -10.85
CA SER A 67 4.14 -3.68 -12.08
C SER A 67 4.13 -4.73 -13.21
N ALA A 68 4.51 -5.97 -12.91
CA ALA A 68 4.41 -7.10 -13.83
C ALA A 68 2.96 -7.36 -14.29
N PHE A 69 2.01 -7.45 -13.36
CA PHE A 69 0.60 -7.60 -13.70
C PHE A 69 0.09 -6.46 -14.61
N LEU A 70 0.43 -5.20 -14.29
CA LEU A 70 -0.01 -4.05 -15.07
C LEU A 70 0.59 -4.06 -16.48
N GLU A 71 1.82 -4.54 -16.64
CA GLU A 71 2.48 -4.69 -17.94
C GLU A 71 1.84 -5.79 -18.77
N ASP A 72 1.56 -6.95 -18.16
CA ASP A 72 1.03 -8.13 -18.87
C ASP A 72 -0.46 -7.99 -19.21
N CYS A 73 -1.27 -7.56 -18.25
CA CYS A 73 -2.73 -7.67 -18.31
C CYS A 73 -3.45 -6.37 -18.65
N THR A 74 -2.74 -5.24 -18.73
CA THR A 74 -3.38 -3.92 -18.87
C THR A 74 -2.76 -3.07 -19.96
N ILE A 75 -3.56 -2.12 -20.45
CA ILE A 75 -3.18 -1.14 -21.46
C ILE A 75 -3.41 0.24 -20.85
N GLN A 76 -2.35 1.04 -20.78
CA GLN A 76 -2.42 2.44 -20.36
C GLN A 76 -3.01 3.30 -21.49
N GLY A 77 -3.92 4.21 -21.14
CA GLY A 77 -4.51 5.14 -22.11
C GLY A 77 -5.96 5.51 -21.80
N PRO A 78 -6.62 6.27 -22.69
CA PRO A 78 -7.98 6.75 -22.46
C PRO A 78 -8.95 5.59 -22.23
N GLY A 79 -9.66 5.66 -21.10
CA GLY A 79 -10.60 4.65 -20.64
C GLY A 79 -10.60 4.50 -19.13
N GLU A 80 -11.44 3.58 -18.64
CA GLU A 80 -11.53 3.24 -17.23
C GLU A 80 -11.78 1.74 -17.07
N THR A 81 -11.34 1.19 -15.94
CA THR A 81 -11.64 -0.19 -15.53
C THR A 81 -12.24 -0.20 -14.15
N LYS A 82 -13.28 -1.02 -13.95
CA LYS A 82 -13.88 -1.22 -12.64
C LYS A 82 -12.88 -1.85 -11.69
N ALA A 83 -12.71 -1.29 -10.49
CA ALA A 83 -11.72 -1.74 -9.51
C ALA A 83 -11.90 -3.22 -9.13
N SER A 84 -13.14 -3.71 -9.06
CA SER A 84 -13.45 -5.12 -8.78
C SER A 84 -13.02 -6.05 -9.91
N GLU A 85 -13.15 -5.62 -11.17
CA GLU A 85 -12.74 -6.41 -12.33
C GLU A 85 -11.22 -6.45 -12.45
N LEU A 86 -10.57 -5.31 -12.21
CA LEU A 86 -9.11 -5.21 -12.22
C LEU A 86 -8.49 -6.10 -11.13
N TYR A 87 -9.05 -6.10 -9.92
CA TYR A 87 -8.58 -7.00 -8.85
C TYR A 87 -8.83 -8.47 -9.18
N LYS A 88 -9.97 -8.81 -9.79
CA LYS A 88 -10.24 -10.19 -10.21
C LYS A 88 -9.21 -10.67 -11.23
N ALA A 89 -8.94 -9.87 -12.26
CA ALA A 89 -7.93 -10.20 -13.26
C ALA A 89 -6.53 -10.36 -12.64
N TYR A 90 -6.16 -9.50 -11.70
CA TYR A 90 -4.91 -9.64 -10.94
C TYR A 90 -4.87 -10.94 -10.12
N ALA A 91 -5.95 -11.26 -9.42
CA ALA A 91 -6.06 -12.45 -8.59
C ALA A 91 -5.96 -13.75 -9.40
N ASP A 92 -6.48 -13.75 -10.63
CA ASP A 92 -6.40 -14.87 -11.57
C ASP A 92 -4.99 -14.96 -12.17
N TRP A 93 -4.43 -13.84 -12.68
CA TRP A 93 -3.06 -13.78 -13.21
C TRP A 93 -2.00 -14.19 -12.19
N ALA A 94 -2.10 -13.74 -10.94
CA ALA A 94 -1.14 -14.08 -9.89
C ALA A 94 -1.16 -15.59 -9.58
N GLU A 95 -2.33 -16.21 -9.63
CA GLU A 95 -2.49 -17.66 -9.39
C GLU A 95 -1.93 -18.47 -10.56
N GLU A 96 -2.16 -18.03 -11.80
CA GLU A 96 -1.63 -18.68 -13.02
C GLU A 96 -0.10 -18.58 -13.13
N ASN A 97 0.49 -17.46 -12.69
CA ASN A 97 1.94 -17.22 -12.77
C ASN A 97 2.70 -17.64 -11.50
N GLY A 98 2.01 -18.16 -10.49
CA GLY A 98 2.62 -18.55 -9.21
C GLY A 98 3.17 -17.36 -8.40
N GLU A 99 2.63 -16.16 -8.64
CA GLU A 99 3.03 -14.93 -8.00
C GLU A 99 2.28 -14.69 -6.68
N TYR A 100 2.82 -13.79 -5.85
CA TYR A 100 2.17 -13.44 -4.59
C TYR A 100 0.80 -12.79 -4.83
N LYS A 101 -0.26 -13.40 -4.29
CA LYS A 101 -1.64 -12.91 -4.36
C LYS A 101 -1.96 -12.03 -3.14
N MET A 102 -1.84 -10.72 -3.31
CA MET A 102 -2.15 -9.77 -2.24
C MET A 102 -3.65 -9.59 -2.00
N SER A 103 -4.00 -9.05 -0.83
CA SER A 103 -5.40 -8.72 -0.52
C SER A 103 -5.95 -7.59 -1.41
N ASN A 104 -7.27 -7.57 -1.63
CA ASN A 104 -7.95 -6.51 -2.38
C ASN A 104 -7.65 -5.10 -1.82
N THR A 105 -7.61 -4.97 -0.49
CA THR A 105 -7.29 -3.70 0.16
C THR A 105 -5.88 -3.22 -0.16
N MET A 106 -4.90 -4.12 -0.13
CA MET A 106 -3.50 -3.81 -0.45
C MET A 106 -3.35 -3.47 -1.94
N PHE A 107 -3.87 -4.32 -2.82
CA PHE A 107 -3.91 -4.07 -4.26
C PHE A 107 -4.50 -2.70 -4.58
N GLY A 108 -5.66 -2.39 -3.99
CA GLY A 108 -6.34 -1.13 -4.22
C GLY A 108 -5.56 0.09 -3.76
N LYS A 109 -4.76 -0.02 -2.68
CA LYS A 109 -3.86 1.05 -2.24
C LYS A 109 -2.76 1.28 -3.25
N GLU A 110 -2.11 0.21 -3.72
CA GLU A 110 -0.98 0.30 -4.63
C GLU A 110 -1.34 0.77 -6.04
N VAL A 111 -2.49 0.34 -6.57
CA VAL A 111 -2.98 0.82 -7.87
C VAL A 111 -3.37 2.30 -7.78
N ALA A 112 -3.95 2.73 -6.65
CA ALA A 112 -4.32 4.14 -6.44
C ALA A 112 -3.12 5.10 -6.34
N ILE A 113 -1.89 4.59 -6.14
CA ILE A 113 -0.67 5.41 -6.24
C ILE A 113 -0.42 5.85 -7.69
N ARG A 114 -0.80 5.01 -8.67
CA ARG A 114 -0.52 5.22 -10.10
C ARG A 114 -1.71 5.75 -10.88
N TYR A 115 -2.93 5.41 -10.48
CA TYR A 115 -4.16 5.73 -11.20
C TYR A 115 -5.21 6.38 -10.31
N GLU A 116 -5.83 7.45 -10.81
CA GLU A 116 -6.94 8.10 -10.11
C GLU A 116 -8.13 7.16 -10.01
N ARG A 117 -8.72 7.07 -8.81
CA ARG A 117 -9.89 6.24 -8.53
C ARG A 117 -11.13 7.08 -8.32
N VAL A 118 -12.15 6.88 -9.16
CA VAL A 118 -13.41 7.64 -9.13
C VAL A 118 -14.58 6.75 -8.73
N LYS A 119 -15.53 7.31 -7.97
CA LYS A 119 -16.79 6.63 -7.63
C LYS A 119 -17.82 6.88 -8.72
N ARG A 120 -18.52 5.82 -9.12
CA ARG A 120 -19.66 5.83 -10.05
C ARG A 120 -20.82 5.06 -9.43
N ARG A 121 -21.96 5.04 -10.12
CA ARG A 121 -23.17 4.32 -9.69
C ARG A 121 -22.88 2.83 -9.42
N ASP A 122 -22.08 2.21 -10.28
CA ASP A 122 -21.88 0.76 -10.29
C ASP A 122 -20.58 0.31 -9.60
N GLY A 123 -19.87 1.22 -8.93
CA GLY A 123 -18.66 0.92 -8.16
C GLY A 123 -17.55 1.95 -8.29
N TRP A 124 -16.34 1.55 -7.87
CA TRP A 124 -15.12 2.32 -8.04
C TRP A 124 -14.43 1.96 -9.35
N PHE A 125 -13.86 2.95 -10.02
CA PHE A 125 -13.19 2.80 -11.32
C PHE A 125 -11.82 3.46 -11.26
N TYR A 126 -10.80 2.82 -11.87
CA TYR A 126 -9.50 3.43 -12.11
C TYR A 126 -9.48 4.05 -13.51
N GLN A 127 -9.08 5.32 -13.59
CA GLN A 127 -8.97 6.07 -14.84
C GLN A 127 -7.63 5.83 -15.52
N GLY A 128 -7.60 5.89 -16.85
CA GLY A 128 -6.36 5.82 -17.63
C GLY A 128 -5.81 4.41 -17.82
N ILE A 129 -6.61 3.38 -17.48
CA ILE A 129 -6.22 1.97 -17.54
C ILE A 129 -7.36 1.09 -18.02
N ARG A 130 -7.03 0.14 -18.90
CA ARG A 130 -7.95 -0.88 -19.42
C ARG A 130 -7.34 -2.28 -19.30
N LEU A 131 -8.14 -3.29 -18.97
CA LEU A 131 -7.73 -4.68 -19.15
C LEU A 131 -7.51 -4.96 -20.65
N ASN A 132 -6.45 -5.70 -20.98
CA ASN A 132 -6.26 -6.23 -22.33
C ASN A 132 -7.42 -7.20 -22.68
N ASN A 133 -7.63 -7.52 -23.95
CA ASN A 133 -8.79 -8.34 -24.35
C ASN A 133 -8.72 -9.80 -23.87
N ASP A 134 -7.53 -10.31 -23.54
CA ASP A 134 -7.32 -11.71 -23.10
C ASP A 134 -7.50 -11.89 -21.59
N SER A 135 -7.34 -10.83 -20.80
CA SER A 135 -7.46 -10.82 -19.34
C SER A 135 -8.80 -10.26 -18.85
N LYS A 136 -9.80 -10.09 -19.74
CA LYS A 136 -11.16 -9.76 -19.33
C LYS A 136 -11.80 -10.99 -18.69
N PRO A 137 -12.23 -10.93 -17.41
CA PRO A 137 -13.05 -12.00 -16.86
C PRO A 137 -14.33 -12.10 -17.69
N TYR A 138 -14.61 -13.28 -18.23
CA TYR A 138 -15.82 -13.56 -19.02
C TYR A 138 -17.06 -12.99 -18.32
N GLN A 139 -17.68 -11.98 -18.94
CA GLN A 139 -19.01 -11.51 -18.54
C GLN A 139 -20.03 -12.43 -19.22
N ILE A 140 -20.64 -13.34 -18.46
CA ILE A 140 -21.80 -14.10 -18.95
C ILE A 140 -22.98 -13.12 -18.97
N ASN A 141 -23.30 -12.60 -20.15
CA ASN A 141 -24.54 -11.87 -20.38
C ASN A 141 -25.72 -12.84 -20.30
N TRP A 142 -26.39 -12.87 -19.15
CA TRP A 142 -27.73 -13.44 -19.04
C TRP A 142 -28.74 -12.39 -19.53
N ASN A 143 -28.97 -12.34 -20.85
CA ASN A 143 -30.18 -11.73 -21.38
C ASN A 143 -31.20 -12.83 -21.67
N ASN A 144 -32.35 -12.68 -21.01
CA ASN A 144 -33.57 -13.47 -21.10
C ASN A 144 -34.36 -13.13 -22.37
#